data_AF-A0A0B4GQU2-F1
#
_entry.id   AF-A0A0B4GQU2-F1
#
_cell.length_a   1.000
_cell.length_b   1.000
_cell.length_c   1.000
_cell.angle_alpha   90.00
_cell.angle_beta   90.00
_cell.angle_gamma   90.00
#
_symmetry.space_group_name_H-M   'P 1'
#
loop_
_entity.id
_entity.type
_entity.pdbx_description
1 polymer ?
#
loop_
_entity_poly.entity_id
_entity_poly.type
_entity_poly.pdbx_seq_one_letter_code
_entity_poly.pdbx_strand_id
1 'polypeptide(L)'
;MLSLDDGKPDEMVINFPYFEREEPVIMDKQGTYVDSGDYIFTSTRRAVFNHGIGEVVQALLDEGMRLTGLREHQSAPLTGAQAELEVDERGEHSLKDRPWRLPLSYTLQAVKE
;
A
#
# COMPACT_ATOMS: atom_id res chain seq x y z
N MET A 1 -1.20 -1.08 2.19
CA MET A 1 -0.68 -1.38 3.54
C MET A 1 0.83 -1.61 3.39
N LEU A 2 1.66 -0.60 3.68
CA LEU A 2 3.09 -0.61 3.30
C LEU A 2 3.94 -1.53 4.18
N SER A 3 3.43 -2.04 5.31
CA SER A 3 4.22 -2.77 6.31
C SER A 3 4.88 -4.06 5.79
N LEU A 4 4.42 -4.56 4.65
CA LEU A 4 4.96 -5.74 4.00
C LEU A 4 5.95 -5.33 2.92
N ASP A 5 7.12 -5.95 2.94
CA ASP A 5 8.19 -5.72 1.98
C ASP A 5 8.38 -6.93 1.05
N ASP A 6 8.88 -6.62 -0.15
CA ASP A 6 9.27 -7.53 -1.23
C ASP A 6 10.80 -7.68 -1.34
N GLY A 7 11.55 -7.20 -0.34
CA GLY A 7 13.02 -7.12 -0.33
C GLY A 7 13.78 -8.44 -0.35
N LYS A 8 13.10 -9.59 -0.24
CA LYS A 8 13.66 -10.91 -0.58
C LYS A 8 12.93 -11.45 -1.81
N PRO A 9 13.65 -11.96 -2.83
CA PRO A 9 13.04 -12.44 -4.08
C PRO A 9 11.92 -13.47 -3.91
N ASP A 10 11.92 -14.20 -2.79
CA ASP A 10 11.06 -15.37 -2.58
C ASP A 10 10.26 -15.33 -1.26
N GLU A 11 10.19 -14.18 -0.57
CA GLU A 11 9.47 -14.10 0.71
C GLU A 11 8.87 -12.71 1.01
N MET A 12 7.56 -12.68 1.24
CA MET A 12 6.85 -11.54 1.82
C MET A 12 7.08 -11.46 3.35
N VAL A 13 7.72 -10.39 3.80
CA VAL A 13 8.07 -10.17 5.23
C VAL A 13 7.50 -8.87 5.78
N ILE A 14 7.28 -8.80 7.09
CA ILE A 14 6.98 -7.53 7.77
C ILE A 14 8.29 -6.76 7.94
N ASN A 15 8.44 -5.62 7.26
CA ASN A 15 9.69 -4.85 7.27
C ASN A 15 9.46 -3.34 7.50
N PHE A 16 8.42 -2.77 6.90
CA PHE A 16 8.12 -1.35 7.04
C PHE A 16 7.18 -1.06 8.22
N PRO A 17 7.26 0.15 8.82
CA PRO A 17 6.39 0.52 9.93
C PRO A 17 4.93 0.55 9.48
N TYR A 18 4.04 -0.10 10.21
CA TYR A 18 2.59 0.04 10.02
C TYR A 18 2.07 1.35 10.62
N PHE A 19 2.50 1.64 11.85
CA PHE A 19 2.16 2.88 12.56
C PHE A 19 3.08 4.01 12.15
N GLU A 20 2.57 5.24 12.22
CA GLU A 20 3.35 6.45 11.92
C GLU A 20 4.64 6.51 12.74
N ARG A 21 5.68 7.03 12.08
CA ARG A 21 6.99 7.35 12.64
C ARG A 21 7.29 8.81 12.32
N GLU A 22 7.97 9.48 13.24
CA GLU A 22 8.44 10.85 13.03
C GLU A 22 9.38 10.95 11.81
N GLU A 23 10.26 9.96 11.66
CA GLU A 23 11.14 9.87 10.49
C GLU A 23 10.49 9.05 9.36
N PRO A 24 10.57 9.51 8.09
CA PRO A 24 10.04 8.77 6.97
C PRO A 24 10.88 7.54 6.62
N VAL A 25 10.24 6.57 5.96
CA VAL A 25 10.96 5.53 5.22
C VAL A 25 11.53 6.16 3.96
N ILE A 26 12.86 6.15 3.83
CA ILE A 26 13.53 6.60 2.61
C ILE A 26 13.61 5.43 1.63
N MET A 27 12.92 5.56 0.50
CA MET A 27 12.98 4.61 -0.61
C MET A 27 13.81 5.23 -1.75
N ASP A 28 14.86 4.53 -2.17
CA ASP A 28 15.69 4.94 -3.30
C ASP A 28 15.68 3.84 -4.36
N LYS A 29 14.78 3.98 -5.34
CA LYS A 29 14.55 2.99 -6.40
C LYS A 29 14.29 3.70 -7.72
N GLN A 30 14.94 3.24 -8.77
CA GLN A 30 14.72 3.68 -10.15
C GLN A 30 13.35 3.24 -10.67
N GLY A 31 12.89 3.91 -11.73
CA GLY A 31 11.65 3.59 -12.42
C GLY A 31 10.39 4.13 -11.74
N THR A 32 9.28 3.94 -12.45
CA THR A 32 7.93 4.34 -12.03
C THR A 32 6.95 3.21 -12.37
N TYR A 33 5.70 3.34 -11.94
CA TYR A 33 4.64 2.36 -12.21
C TYR A 33 4.18 2.36 -13.68
N VAL A 34 4.67 3.30 -14.49
CA VAL A 34 4.47 3.33 -15.95
C VAL A 34 5.76 2.93 -16.67
N ASP A 35 5.62 2.35 -17.86
CA ASP A 35 6.76 2.12 -18.73
C ASP A 35 7.33 3.48 -19.18
N SER A 36 8.57 3.75 -18.77
CA SER A 36 9.31 4.96 -19.12
C SER A 36 10.34 4.73 -20.23
N GLY A 37 10.34 3.53 -20.86
CA GLY A 37 11.38 3.11 -21.78
C GLY A 37 12.77 3.25 -21.16
N ASP A 38 13.71 3.80 -21.93
CA ASP A 38 15.11 3.98 -21.51
C ASP A 38 15.36 5.26 -20.69
N TYR A 39 14.32 5.96 -20.26
CA TYR A 39 14.50 7.18 -19.46
C TYR A 39 15.11 6.88 -18.08
N ILE A 40 16.20 7.56 -17.75
CA ILE A 40 16.89 7.42 -16.46
C ILE A 40 16.47 8.56 -15.55
N PHE A 41 15.80 8.22 -14.45
CA PHE A 41 15.40 9.21 -13.45
C PHE A 41 16.61 9.67 -12.64
N THR A 42 16.79 10.99 -12.55
CA THR A 42 17.85 11.61 -11.72
C THR A 42 17.41 11.85 -10.27
N SER A 43 16.09 11.85 -10.01
CA SER A 43 15.49 12.00 -8.69
C SER A 43 14.72 10.72 -8.32
N THR A 44 15.39 9.78 -7.65
CA THR A 44 14.83 8.47 -7.26
C THR A 44 14.45 8.34 -5.79
N ARG A 45 15.01 9.22 -4.97
CA ARG A 45 14.80 9.23 -3.53
C ARG A 45 13.41 9.77 -3.20
N ARG A 46 12.64 8.96 -2.47
CA ARG A 46 11.29 9.25 -2.01
C ARG A 46 11.24 9.09 -0.50
N ALA A 47 10.57 10.02 0.17
CA ALA A 47 10.22 9.90 1.58
C ALA A 47 8.79 9.39 1.68
N VAL A 48 8.59 8.28 2.38
CA VAL A 48 7.28 7.64 2.53
C VAL A 48 6.89 7.65 4.01
N PHE A 49 5.72 8.22 4.27
CA PHE A 49 5.08 8.22 5.58
C PHE A 49 3.92 7.23 5.51
N ASN A 50 3.99 6.20 6.36
CA ASN A 50 2.92 5.23 6.44
C ASN A 50 2.04 5.55 7.65
N HIS A 51 0.73 5.51 7.44
CA HIS A 51 -0.28 5.76 8.46
C HIS A 51 -1.14 4.51 8.61
N GLY A 52 -1.43 4.15 9.86
CA GLY A 52 -2.33 3.04 10.14
C GLY A 52 -3.76 3.36 9.67
N ILE A 53 -4.56 2.34 9.37
CA ILE A 53 -5.96 2.56 8.97
C ILE A 53 -6.73 3.25 10.11
N GLY A 54 -6.48 2.85 11.35
CA GLY A 54 -7.09 3.48 12.52
C GLY A 54 -6.71 4.95 12.68
N GLU A 55 -5.48 5.33 12.30
CA GLU A 55 -4.99 6.70 12.34
C GLU A 55 -5.67 7.56 11.27
N VAL A 56 -5.75 7.05 10.04
CA VAL A 56 -6.48 7.71 8.94
C VAL A 56 -7.95 7.89 9.29
N VAL A 57 -8.57 6.88 9.89
CA VAL A 57 -9.96 6.93 10.37
C VAL A 57 -10.12 8.00 11.46
N GLN A 58 -9.22 8.01 12.45
CA GLN A 58 -9.29 8.97 13.55
C GLN A 58 -9.08 10.41 13.05
N ALA A 59 -8.17 10.64 12.12
CA ALA A 59 -7.93 11.97 11.55
C ALA A 59 -9.19 12.58 10.91
N LEU A 60 -10.00 11.76 10.22
CA LEU A 60 -11.27 12.22 9.65
C LEU A 60 -12.30 12.54 10.75
N LEU A 61 -12.35 11.73 11.80
CA LEU A 61 -13.25 11.97 12.94
C LEU A 61 -12.88 13.24 13.70
N ASP A 62 -11.59 13.50 13.89
CA ASP A 62 -11.08 14.70 14.58
C ASP A 62 -11.39 15.99 13.80
N GLU A 63 -11.40 15.92 12.46
CA GLU A 63 -11.87 17.00 11.57
C GLU A 63 -13.40 17.14 11.53
N GLY A 64 -14.13 16.40 12.38
CA GLY A 64 -15.59 16.44 12.46
C GLY A 64 -16.30 15.84 11.25
N MET A 65 -15.59 15.07 10.41
CA MET A 65 -16.21 14.42 9.27
C MET A 65 -17.00 13.19 9.71
N ARG A 66 -18.15 12.98 9.08
CA ARG A 66 -18.97 11.78 9.32
C ARG A 66 -18.58 10.68 8.34
N LEU A 67 -18.08 9.57 8.86
CA LEU A 67 -17.79 8.39 8.06
C LEU A 67 -19.08 7.78 7.50
N THR A 68 -19.06 7.45 6.21
CA THR A 68 -20.18 6.82 5.50
C THR A 68 -19.85 5.42 5.00
N GLY A 69 -18.56 5.03 4.99
CA GLY A 69 -18.14 3.68 4.66
C GLY A 69 -16.67 3.43 4.94
N LEU A 70 -16.37 2.21 5.39
CA LEU A 70 -15.02 1.64 5.44
C LEU A 70 -15.11 0.18 5.00
N ARG A 71 -14.34 -0.19 3.97
CA ARG A 71 -14.28 -1.57 3.46
C ARG A 71 -12.84 -1.93 3.12
N GLU A 72 -12.36 -3.03 3.70
CA GLU A 72 -11.09 -3.63 3.34
C GLU A 72 -11.27 -4.66 2.22
N HIS A 73 -10.27 -4.75 1.34
CA HIS A 73 -10.29 -5.61 0.15
C HIS A 73 -9.11 -6.57 0.16
N GLN A 74 -9.37 -7.82 -0.24
CA GLN A 74 -8.37 -8.88 -0.34
C GLN A 74 -7.63 -8.89 -1.68
N SER A 75 -8.00 -7.98 -2.60
CA SER A 75 -7.30 -7.77 -3.86
C SER A 75 -7.02 -6.28 -4.12
N ALA A 76 -6.01 -6.02 -4.95
CA ALA A 76 -5.73 -4.69 -5.49
C ALA A 76 -4.92 -4.79 -6.80
N PRO A 77 -5.00 -3.79 -7.69
CA PRO A 77 -4.17 -3.73 -8.90
C PRO A 77 -2.78 -3.21 -8.53
N LEU A 78 -1.96 -4.08 -7.94
CA LEU A 78 -0.60 -3.76 -7.50
C LEU A 78 0.37 -3.76 -8.68
N THR A 79 1.53 -3.11 -8.51
CA THR A 79 2.62 -3.16 -9.49
C THR A 79 3.78 -3.98 -8.95
N GLY A 80 4.34 -4.83 -9.80
CA GLY A 80 5.45 -5.73 -9.47
C GLY A 80 5.01 -7.18 -9.29
N ALA A 81 5.90 -8.10 -9.66
CA ALA A 81 5.70 -9.53 -9.44
C ALA A 81 6.13 -9.88 -8.01
N GLN A 82 5.25 -10.54 -7.26
CA GLN A 82 5.50 -11.05 -5.91
C GLN A 82 5.17 -12.54 -5.89
N ALA A 83 6.05 -13.37 -5.32
CA ALA A 83 5.93 -14.82 -5.37
C ALA A 83 4.65 -15.34 -4.68
N GLU A 84 4.15 -14.59 -3.69
CA GLU A 84 2.99 -14.94 -2.86
C GLU A 84 1.66 -14.46 -3.46
N LEU A 85 1.71 -13.59 -4.48
CA LEU A 85 0.51 -13.05 -5.12
C LEU A 85 0.20 -13.77 -6.43
N GLU A 86 -1.07 -14.06 -6.64
CA GLU A 86 -1.62 -14.43 -7.95
C GLU A 86 -2.36 -13.24 -8.55
N VAL A 87 -2.36 -13.17 -9.89
CA VAL A 87 -2.98 -12.10 -10.67
C VAL A 87 -4.11 -12.70 -11.48
N ASP A 88 -5.31 -12.14 -11.36
CA ASP A 88 -6.47 -12.56 -12.15
C ASP A 88 -6.46 -11.95 -13.57
N GLU A 89 -7.44 -12.34 -14.39
CA GLU A 89 -7.58 -11.84 -15.77
C GLU A 89 -7.80 -10.32 -15.88
N ARG A 90 -8.16 -9.65 -14.78
CA ARG A 90 -8.39 -8.20 -14.70
C ARG A 90 -7.16 -7.45 -14.17
N GLY A 91 -6.07 -8.15 -13.86
CA GLY A 91 -4.87 -7.55 -13.27
C GLY A 91 -4.98 -7.33 -11.77
N GLU A 92 -5.94 -7.94 -11.08
CA GLU A 92 -6.07 -7.86 -9.62
C GLU A 92 -5.15 -8.87 -8.95
N HIS A 93 -4.30 -8.38 -8.04
CA HIS A 93 -3.42 -9.22 -7.25
C HIS A 93 -4.12 -9.66 -5.95
N SER A 94 -3.97 -10.92 -5.56
CA SER A 94 -4.43 -11.46 -4.27
C SER A 94 -3.47 -12.52 -3.73
N LEU A 95 -3.48 -12.79 -2.41
CA LEU A 95 -2.63 -13.85 -1.84
C LEU A 95 -3.07 -15.23 -2.31
N LYS A 96 -2.11 -16.04 -2.77
CA LYS A 96 -2.33 -17.44 -3.18
C LYS A 96 -2.85 -18.34 -2.05
N ASP A 97 -2.32 -18.15 -0.84
CA ASP A 97 -2.63 -18.96 0.33
C ASP A 97 -3.34 -18.14 1.41
N ARG A 98 -4.54 -18.58 1.81
CA ARG A 98 -5.36 -17.99 2.88
C ARG A 98 -5.50 -16.47 2.71
N PRO A 99 -6.21 -15.99 1.68
CA PRO A 99 -6.27 -14.58 1.30
C PRO A 99 -6.88 -13.64 2.34
N TRP A 100 -7.63 -14.18 3.30
CA TRP A 100 -8.21 -13.42 4.41
C TRP A 100 -7.21 -12.94 5.47
N ARG A 101 -5.91 -13.26 5.33
CA ARG A 101 -4.87 -12.87 6.30
C ARG A 101 -4.34 -11.45 6.11
N LEU A 102 -4.59 -10.84 4.95
CA LEU A 102 -4.02 -9.55 4.61
C LEU A 102 -4.99 -8.72 3.76
N PRO A 103 -5.41 -7.55 4.21
CA PRO A 103 -6.01 -6.56 3.32
C PRO A 103 -4.94 -5.93 2.42
N LEU A 104 -5.17 -5.93 1.10
CA LEU A 104 -4.28 -5.31 0.12
C LEU A 104 -4.63 -3.85 -0.14
N SER A 105 -5.92 -3.51 -0.04
CA SER A 105 -6.40 -2.12 -0.14
C SER A 105 -7.64 -1.90 0.74
N TYR A 106 -8.07 -0.65 0.89
CA TYR A 106 -9.31 -0.30 1.53
C TYR A 106 -9.98 0.89 0.84
N THR A 107 -11.30 0.98 0.94
CA THR A 107 -12.10 2.15 0.57
C THR A 107 -12.62 2.81 1.83
N LEU A 108 -12.42 4.12 1.92
CA LEU A 108 -12.88 4.97 3.01
C LEU A 108 -13.69 6.12 2.43
N GLN A 109 -14.86 6.36 3.00
CA GLN A 109 -15.78 7.41 2.58
C GLN A 109 -16.20 8.23 3.80
N ALA A 110 -16.16 9.55 3.65
CA ALA A 110 -16.56 10.49 4.67
C ALA A 110 -17.17 11.72 4.02
N VAL A 111 -18.05 12.40 4.74
CA VAL A 111 -18.65 13.68 4.31
C VAL A 111 -18.39 14.74 5.36
N LYS A 112 -18.12 15.96 4.90
CA LYS A 112 -18.10 17.16 5.72
C LYS A 112 -19.46 17.85 5.59
N GLU A 113 -20.04 18.22 6.72
CA GLU A 113 -21.29 18.99 6.76
C GLU A 113 -21.07 20.46 6.40
#